data_AF-R9P7V9-F1
#
_entry.id   AF-R9P7V9-F1
#
_cell.length_a   1.000
_cell.length_b   1.000
_cell.length_c   1.000
_cell.angle_alpha   90.00
_cell.angle_beta   90.00
_cell.angle_gamma   90.00
#
_symmetry.space_group_name_H-M   'P 1'
#
loop_
_entity.id
_entity.type
_entity.pdbx_description
1 polymer ?
#
loop_
_entity_poly.entity_id
_entity_poly.type
_entity_poly.pdbx_seq_one_letter_code
_entity_poly.pdbx_strand_id
1 'polypeptide(L)'
;MKKEEESAKKKKPKTSPAQLRVQKDLTELELPKTMRTDFPDPADVLNFTLTIEPDEGMYKTGSFKFTFAINNNYPHDPPKVKCTQKIYHPNVDLEGNVCLNILREDWKPVLNLNSVMVGLQYLFLEPNADDPLNKEAAEDLRKDRSVFASNVRRSLAGGAIRATNVELISNMRNHSLITSSRVFEAMTKVDRANYVPSKRSAYEDSPQSIGFGATISAPHIHALAAENLLPFLQPGAKVLDVGSGSGYTLAIFHHLVKGNGKVVGIDHIQALVDQANTNLGKDGLHGELKNGQIVNACGDGRSGVEAEAPFDAIHVGAAAPGFPEALVDQLKAPGRMFIPVEEQDGSGNQNIYQVDKGEDGEVKRKKICGVVYVPLTDADKQWRS
;
A
#
# COMPACT_ATOMS: atom_id res chain seq x y z
N MET A 1 38.58 67.57 -28.36
CA MET A 1 38.22 67.41 -29.79
C MET A 1 38.25 65.91 -30.08
N LYS A 2 37.10 65.23 -29.95
CA LYS A 2 36.19 64.79 -31.03
C LYS A 2 36.72 63.57 -31.83
N LYS A 3 35.95 62.47 -31.71
CA LYS A 3 35.94 61.21 -32.51
C LYS A 3 37.11 60.27 -32.16
N GLU A 4 36.92 59.01 -31.79
CA GLU A 4 36.02 58.00 -32.36
C GLU A 4 35.34 57.15 -31.27
N GLU A 5 34.06 57.45 -31.02
CA GLU A 5 33.08 56.43 -30.60
C GLU A 5 32.56 55.80 -31.89
N GLU A 6 33.09 54.65 -32.29
CA GLU A 6 32.51 53.83 -33.37
C GLU A 6 32.12 52.44 -32.84
N SER A 7 30.89 52.38 -32.34
CA SER A 7 29.94 51.28 -32.46
C SER A 7 30.46 49.83 -32.36
N ALA A 8 30.54 49.31 -31.14
CA ALA A 8 30.26 47.89 -30.91
C ALA A 8 28.75 47.65 -31.04
N LYS A 9 28.23 47.60 -32.28
CA LYS A 9 26.89 47.06 -32.55
C LYS A 9 26.89 45.59 -32.11
N LYS A 10 26.29 45.28 -30.95
CA LYS A 10 25.86 43.93 -30.58
C LYS A 10 25.02 43.38 -31.75
N LYS A 11 25.61 42.50 -32.57
CA LYS A 11 24.86 41.75 -33.60
C LYS A 11 23.78 40.96 -32.87
N LYS A 12 22.51 41.25 -33.14
CA LYS A 12 21.39 40.39 -32.71
C LYS A 12 21.71 38.96 -33.16
N PRO A 13 21.54 37.94 -32.30
CA PRO A 13 21.74 36.55 -32.72
C PRO A 13 20.84 36.29 -33.93
N LYS A 14 21.42 35.70 -34.99
CA LYS A 14 20.66 35.33 -36.18
C LYS A 14 19.63 34.28 -35.76
N THR A 15 18.35 34.58 -35.92
CA THR A 15 17.26 33.64 -35.68
C THR A 15 17.43 32.42 -36.58
N SER A 16 17.42 31.21 -36.02
CA SER A 16 17.55 29.98 -36.79
C SER A 16 16.26 29.67 -37.57
N PRO A 17 16.33 28.91 -38.69
CA PRO A 17 15.12 28.45 -39.39
C PRO A 17 14.15 27.71 -38.47
N ALA A 18 14.66 26.89 -37.54
CA ALA A 18 13.87 26.21 -36.53
C ALA A 18 13.14 27.20 -35.60
N GLN A 19 13.84 28.24 -35.12
CA GLN A 19 13.22 29.29 -34.29
C GLN A 19 12.11 30.04 -35.05
N LEU A 20 12.32 30.38 -36.33
CA LEU A 20 11.28 31.02 -37.15
C LEU A 20 10.06 30.09 -37.33
N ARG A 21 10.30 28.80 -37.57
CA ARG A 21 9.23 27.81 -37.70
C ARG A 21 8.46 27.63 -36.38
N VAL A 22 9.16 27.53 -35.25
CA VAL A 22 8.53 27.44 -33.93
C VAL A 22 7.72 28.70 -33.61
N GLN A 23 8.25 29.89 -33.87
CA GLN A 23 7.51 31.14 -33.69
C GLN A 23 6.22 31.18 -34.51
N LYS A 24 6.26 30.68 -35.76
CA LYS A 24 5.07 30.53 -36.58
C LYS A 24 4.07 29.57 -35.94
N ASP A 25 4.51 28.36 -35.59
CA ASP A 25 3.66 27.37 -34.95
C ASP A 25 3.01 27.92 -33.66
N LEU A 26 3.78 28.64 -32.83
CA LEU A 26 3.30 29.28 -31.59
C LEU A 26 2.28 30.41 -31.84
N THR A 27 2.42 31.15 -32.94
CA THR A 27 1.48 32.23 -33.30
C THR A 27 0.14 31.66 -33.80
N GLU A 28 0.19 30.48 -34.42
CA GLU A 28 -0.97 29.73 -34.93
C GLU A 28 -1.56 28.77 -33.88
N LEU A 29 -1.04 28.77 -32.64
CA LEU A 29 -1.56 27.91 -31.57
C LEU A 29 -2.95 28.38 -31.12
N GLU A 30 -3.92 27.47 -31.24
CA GLU A 30 -5.24 27.60 -30.64
C GLU A 30 -5.36 26.60 -29.48
N LEU A 31 -5.00 27.04 -28.28
CA LEU A 31 -5.05 26.18 -27.10
C LEU A 31 -6.44 26.18 -26.46
N PRO A 32 -7.01 25.00 -26.15
CA PRO A 32 -8.20 24.94 -25.33
C PRO A 32 -7.87 25.39 -23.89
N LYS A 33 -8.91 25.75 -23.13
CA LYS A 33 -8.83 26.12 -21.70
C LYS A 33 -8.18 25.05 -20.80
N THR A 34 -8.09 23.81 -21.28
CA THR A 34 -7.41 22.69 -20.62
C THR A 34 -5.89 22.70 -20.81
N MET A 35 -5.32 23.67 -21.55
CA MET A 35 -3.88 23.74 -21.82
C MET A 35 -3.31 25.12 -21.54
N ARG A 36 -2.06 25.13 -21.05
CA ARG A 36 -1.29 26.36 -20.87
C ARG A 36 0.18 26.13 -21.15
N THR A 37 0.78 27.02 -21.94
CA THR A 37 2.24 27.05 -22.15
C THR A 37 2.93 28.02 -21.20
N ASP A 38 4.15 27.68 -20.78
CA ASP A 38 5.01 28.48 -19.93
C ASP A 38 6.43 28.51 -20.52
N PHE A 39 6.99 29.70 -20.72
CA PHE A 39 8.32 29.92 -21.29
C PHE A 39 9.23 30.50 -20.20
N PRO A 40 10.08 29.67 -19.56
CA PRO A 40 10.94 30.13 -18.47
C PRO A 40 11.89 31.26 -18.90
N ASP A 41 12.36 31.21 -20.15
CA ASP A 41 13.09 32.30 -20.80
C ASP A 41 12.30 32.77 -22.05
N PRO A 42 11.74 33.99 -22.05
CA PRO A 42 11.03 34.54 -23.22
C PRO A 42 11.90 34.65 -24.49
N ALA A 43 13.22 34.65 -24.36
CA ALA A 43 14.14 34.63 -25.50
C ALA A 43 14.36 33.23 -26.08
N ASP A 44 14.06 32.18 -25.32
CA ASP A 44 14.20 30.78 -25.72
C ASP A 44 12.84 30.13 -26.00
N VAL A 45 12.36 30.32 -27.23
CA VAL A 45 11.12 29.69 -27.70
C VAL A 45 11.26 28.20 -27.98
N LEU A 46 12.48 27.63 -27.97
CA LEU A 46 12.74 26.22 -28.28
C LEU A 46 12.58 25.31 -27.06
N ASN A 47 12.63 25.88 -25.85
CA ASN A 47 12.47 25.14 -24.60
C ASN A 47 11.36 25.78 -23.77
N PHE A 48 10.25 25.04 -23.62
CA PHE A 48 9.09 25.52 -22.88
C PHE A 48 8.38 24.37 -22.21
N THR A 49 7.39 24.71 -21.38
CA THR A 49 6.58 23.72 -20.67
C THR A 49 5.12 23.85 -21.09
N LEU A 50 4.45 22.71 -21.27
CA LEU A 50 3.01 22.61 -21.46
C LEU A 50 2.38 22.00 -20.21
N THR A 51 1.37 22.66 -19.65
CA THR A 51 0.49 22.10 -18.62
C THR A 51 -0.83 21.70 -19.29
N ILE A 52 -1.29 20.48 -19.01
CA ILE A 52 -2.58 19.93 -19.45
C ILE A 52 -3.42 19.62 -18.21
N GLU A 53 -4.64 20.13 -18.17
CA GLU A 53 -5.63 19.95 -17.10
C GLU A 53 -6.92 19.38 -17.72
N PRO A 54 -7.05 18.04 -17.83
CA PRO A 54 -8.24 17.42 -18.41
C PRO A 54 -9.50 17.78 -17.62
N ASP A 55 -10.55 18.22 -18.32
CA ASP A 55 -11.85 18.56 -17.74
C ASP A 55 -12.87 17.41 -17.79
N GLU A 56 -12.54 16.35 -18.53
CA GLU A 56 -13.29 15.10 -18.65
C GLU A 56 -12.37 13.86 -18.62
N GLY A 57 -12.98 12.67 -18.73
CA GLY A 57 -12.23 11.39 -18.71
C GLY A 57 -11.74 10.98 -17.31
N MET A 58 -10.93 9.92 -17.28
CA MET A 58 -10.46 9.29 -16.02
C MET A 58 -9.40 10.13 -15.28
N TYR A 59 -8.71 11.01 -16.01
CA TYR A 59 -7.67 11.90 -15.48
C TYR A 59 -8.19 13.29 -15.12
N LYS A 60 -9.52 13.47 -15.12
CA LYS A 60 -10.16 14.71 -14.70
C LYS A 60 -9.64 15.16 -13.34
N THR A 61 -9.45 16.47 -13.16
CA THR A 61 -8.86 17.14 -11.98
C THR A 61 -7.35 16.98 -11.78
N GLY A 62 -6.69 16.17 -12.61
CA GLY A 62 -5.22 16.13 -12.67
C GLY A 62 -4.65 17.37 -13.36
N SER A 63 -3.39 17.67 -13.09
CA SER A 63 -2.62 18.71 -13.78
C SER A 63 -1.28 18.11 -14.18
N PHE A 64 -1.02 18.00 -15.49
CA PHE A 64 0.10 17.26 -16.05
C PHE A 64 1.03 18.18 -16.84
N LYS A 65 2.31 18.17 -16.49
CA LYS A 65 3.31 19.12 -16.97
C LYS A 65 4.35 18.42 -17.82
N PHE A 66 4.51 18.89 -19.06
CA PHE A 66 5.39 18.34 -20.07
C PHE A 66 6.45 19.34 -20.50
N THR A 67 7.72 18.94 -20.50
CA THR A 67 8.80 19.75 -21.09
C THR A 67 8.90 19.49 -22.58
N PHE A 68 9.05 20.56 -23.35
CA PHE A 68 9.35 20.54 -24.78
C PHE A 68 10.78 21.01 -24.97
N ALA A 69 11.57 20.23 -25.73
CA ALA A 69 12.91 20.60 -26.15
C ALA A 69 13.03 20.42 -27.68
N ILE A 70 13.13 21.52 -28.40
CA ILE A 70 13.15 21.56 -29.86
C ILE A 70 14.57 21.78 -30.35
N ASN A 71 15.04 20.93 -31.26
CA ASN A 71 16.38 21.04 -31.84
C ASN A 71 16.40 21.97 -33.08
N ASN A 72 17.60 22.29 -33.57
CA ASN A 72 17.77 23.17 -34.72
C ASN A 72 17.34 22.56 -36.08
N ASN A 73 16.97 21.28 -36.12
CA ASN A 73 16.51 20.59 -37.33
C ASN A 73 14.98 20.62 -37.47
N TYR A 74 14.24 21.18 -36.51
CA TYR A 74 12.78 21.33 -36.61
C TYR A 74 12.39 22.11 -37.87
N PRO A 75 11.43 21.64 -38.68
CA PRO A 75 10.44 20.58 -38.41
C PRO A 75 10.84 19.17 -38.92
N HIS A 76 12.08 18.96 -39.39
CA HIS A 76 12.50 17.65 -39.89
C HIS A 76 12.61 16.62 -38.78
N ASP A 77 13.11 17.03 -37.61
CA ASP A 77 13.07 16.23 -36.39
C ASP A 77 11.88 16.64 -35.51
N PRO A 78 11.23 15.70 -34.80
CA PRO A 78 10.18 16.01 -33.84
C PRO A 78 10.74 16.71 -32.60
N PRO A 79 9.90 17.45 -31.84
CA PRO A 79 10.26 17.93 -30.52
C PRO A 79 10.48 16.75 -29.55
N LYS A 80 11.42 16.90 -28.61
CA LYS A 80 11.54 15.97 -27.48
C LYS A 80 10.58 16.38 -26.38
N VAL A 81 9.68 15.49 -25.99
CA VAL A 81 8.68 15.73 -24.95
C VAL A 81 8.87 14.78 -23.79
N LYS A 82 8.85 15.30 -22.55
CA LYS A 82 8.85 14.47 -21.34
C LYS A 82 7.81 14.93 -20.33
N CYS A 83 7.09 14.00 -19.74
CA CYS A 83 6.27 14.25 -18.55
C CYS A 83 7.18 14.46 -17.34
N THR A 84 6.91 15.49 -16.55
CA THR A 84 7.73 15.83 -15.37
C THR A 84 7.28 15.09 -14.11
N GLN A 85 6.03 14.64 -14.08
CA GLN A 85 5.44 13.97 -12.92
C GLN A 85 5.38 12.46 -13.13
N LYS A 86 5.47 11.72 -12.03
CA LYS A 86 5.21 10.28 -12.02
C LYS A 86 3.70 10.07 -11.97
N ILE A 87 3.15 9.46 -13.01
CA ILE A 87 1.72 9.25 -13.17
C ILE A 87 1.42 7.80 -13.53
N TYR A 88 0.26 7.31 -13.10
CA TYR A 88 -0.22 6.00 -13.52
C TYR A 88 -0.96 6.11 -14.86
N HIS A 89 -0.25 5.85 -15.96
CA HIS A 89 -0.77 6.02 -17.32
C HIS A 89 -0.16 4.99 -18.30
N PRO A 90 -0.95 4.31 -19.17
CA PRO A 90 -0.44 3.29 -20.09
C PRO A 90 0.70 3.77 -21.01
N ASN A 91 0.59 5.00 -21.51
CA ASN A 91 1.54 5.58 -22.47
C ASN A 91 2.63 6.47 -21.86
N VAL A 92 2.81 6.49 -20.53
CA VAL A 92 3.87 7.26 -19.84
C VAL A 92 4.60 6.38 -18.83
N ASP A 93 5.94 6.36 -18.87
CA ASP A 93 6.76 5.61 -17.90
C ASP A 93 7.21 6.43 -16.68
N LEU A 94 7.96 5.80 -15.77
CA LEU A 94 8.42 6.41 -14.52
C LEU A 94 9.57 7.42 -14.73
N GLU A 95 10.25 7.34 -15.87
CA GLU A 95 11.28 8.26 -16.34
C GLU A 95 10.71 9.47 -17.10
N GLY A 96 9.39 9.50 -17.29
CA GLY A 96 8.64 10.58 -17.94
C GLY A 96 8.63 10.51 -19.46
N ASN A 97 9.06 9.41 -20.08
CA ASN A 97 8.95 9.25 -21.52
C ASN A 97 7.49 9.03 -21.92
N VAL A 98 7.12 9.54 -23.10
CA VAL A 98 5.76 9.47 -23.64
C VAL A 98 5.75 8.60 -24.90
N CYS A 99 4.77 7.70 -25.01
CA CYS A 99 4.47 6.98 -26.23
C CYS A 99 3.38 7.72 -27.00
N LEU A 100 3.79 8.44 -28.03
CA LEU A 100 2.93 9.13 -28.98
C LEU A 100 3.59 8.98 -30.36
N ASN A 101 2.94 8.30 -31.30
CA ASN A 101 3.57 7.89 -32.56
C ASN A 101 4.13 9.07 -33.37
N ILE A 102 3.44 10.22 -33.33
CA ILE A 102 3.89 11.44 -34.02
C ILE A 102 5.17 12.04 -33.41
N LEU A 103 5.64 11.59 -32.24
CA LEU A 103 6.96 11.96 -31.72
C LEU A 103 8.06 10.98 -32.16
N ARG A 104 7.73 10.00 -33.00
CA ARG A 104 8.61 8.91 -33.44
C ARG A 104 8.44 8.63 -34.94
N GLU A 105 7.89 7.47 -35.28
CA GLU A 105 7.79 6.94 -36.63
C GLU A 105 6.78 7.66 -37.53
N ASP A 106 5.75 8.26 -36.95
CA ASP A 106 4.71 8.98 -37.70
C ASP A 106 5.02 10.48 -37.85
N TRP A 107 6.18 10.95 -37.38
CA TRP A 107 6.55 12.37 -37.53
C TRP A 107 6.76 12.73 -39.00
N LYS A 108 6.14 13.82 -39.43
CA LYS A 108 6.30 14.39 -40.76
C LYS A 108 6.52 15.90 -40.63
N PRO A 109 7.39 16.53 -41.45
CA PRO A 109 7.64 17.98 -41.39
C PRO A 109 6.40 18.90 -41.60
N VAL A 110 5.29 18.32 -42.07
CA VAL A 110 3.98 18.95 -42.21
C VAL A 110 3.24 19.09 -40.88
N LEU A 111 3.58 18.27 -39.87
CA LEU A 111 3.04 18.39 -38.51
C LEU A 111 3.64 19.61 -37.80
N ASN A 112 2.96 20.05 -36.74
CA ASN A 112 3.31 21.23 -35.98
C ASN A 112 3.15 21.00 -34.46
N LEU A 113 3.50 21.99 -33.66
CA LEU A 113 3.37 21.92 -32.21
C LEU A 113 1.92 21.69 -31.76
N ASN A 114 0.93 22.24 -32.47
CA ASN A 114 -0.49 22.02 -32.16
C ASN A 114 -0.86 20.53 -32.25
N SER A 115 -0.42 19.83 -33.30
CA SER A 115 -0.64 18.39 -33.45
C SER A 115 -0.06 17.58 -32.29
N VAL A 116 1.12 17.98 -31.79
CA VAL A 116 1.75 17.34 -30.63
C VAL A 116 0.95 17.60 -29.36
N MET A 117 0.56 18.84 -29.10
CA MET A 117 -0.20 19.23 -27.91
C MET A 117 -1.56 18.56 -27.84
N VAL A 118 -2.30 18.53 -28.96
CA VAL A 118 -3.58 17.82 -29.07
C VAL A 118 -3.37 16.31 -28.88
N GLY A 119 -2.33 15.73 -29.49
CA GLY A 119 -1.98 14.32 -29.30
C GLY A 119 -1.71 13.97 -27.82
N LEU A 120 -0.98 14.82 -27.10
CA LEU A 120 -0.74 14.65 -25.66
C LEU A 120 -2.03 14.71 -24.85
N GLN A 121 -2.94 15.66 -25.13
CA GLN A 121 -4.23 15.73 -24.44
C GLN A 121 -5.07 14.47 -24.71
N TYR A 122 -5.08 14.00 -25.96
CA TYR A 122 -5.84 12.83 -26.34
C TYR A 122 -5.42 11.57 -25.57
N LEU A 123 -4.14 11.43 -25.21
CA LEU A 123 -3.69 10.32 -24.35
C LEU A 123 -4.43 10.28 -23.00
N PHE A 124 -4.79 11.42 -22.42
CA PHE A 124 -5.52 11.49 -21.16
C PHE A 124 -7.04 11.31 -21.32
N LEU A 125 -7.58 11.58 -22.50
CA LEU A 125 -8.99 11.37 -22.82
C LEU A 125 -9.25 9.91 -23.17
N GLU A 126 -8.41 9.35 -24.05
CA GLU A 126 -8.48 8.00 -24.56
C GLU A 126 -7.11 7.30 -24.41
N PRO A 127 -6.78 6.81 -23.21
CA PRO A 127 -5.53 6.12 -22.97
C PRO A 127 -5.44 4.84 -23.83
N ASN A 128 -4.27 4.60 -24.41
CA ASN A 128 -4.08 3.50 -25.36
C ASN A 128 -3.30 2.34 -24.71
N ALA A 129 -3.88 1.14 -24.76
CA ALA A 129 -3.28 -0.06 -24.21
C ALA A 129 -2.43 -0.86 -25.22
N ASP A 130 -2.46 -0.58 -26.52
CA ASP A 130 -1.88 -1.46 -27.55
C ASP A 130 -0.35 -1.44 -27.58
N ASP A 131 0.27 -0.26 -27.45
CA ASP A 131 1.72 -0.08 -27.32
C ASP A 131 2.10 0.71 -26.05
N PRO A 132 2.02 0.08 -24.86
CA PRO A 132 2.16 0.78 -23.60
C PRO A 132 3.61 0.83 -23.11
N LEU A 133 4.00 1.98 -22.55
CA LEU A 133 5.24 2.08 -21.75
C LEU A 133 5.02 1.55 -20.34
N ASN A 134 3.83 1.74 -19.78
CA ASN A 134 3.40 1.16 -18.52
C ASN A 134 2.51 -0.06 -18.79
N LYS A 135 3.13 -1.24 -18.86
CA LYS A 135 2.44 -2.51 -19.14
C LYS A 135 1.35 -2.81 -18.11
N GLU A 136 1.55 -2.42 -16.86
CA GLU A 136 0.60 -2.65 -15.77
C GLU A 136 -0.68 -1.84 -15.96
N ALA A 137 -0.53 -0.53 -16.18
CA ALA A 137 -1.65 0.37 -16.45
C ALA A 137 -2.45 -0.08 -17.68
N ALA A 138 -1.76 -0.57 -18.71
CA ALA A 138 -2.40 -1.12 -19.91
C ALA A 138 -3.14 -2.43 -19.63
N GLU A 139 -2.60 -3.33 -18.82
CA GLU A 139 -3.29 -4.55 -18.43
C GLU A 139 -4.55 -4.27 -17.62
N ASP A 140 -4.49 -3.35 -16.64
CA ASP A 140 -5.67 -2.94 -15.87
C ASP A 140 -6.73 -2.34 -16.80
N LEU A 141 -6.33 -1.47 -17.73
CA LEU A 141 -7.23 -0.87 -18.71
C LEU A 141 -7.92 -1.91 -19.61
N ARG A 142 -7.19 -2.95 -20.04
CA ARG A 142 -7.74 -4.05 -20.87
C ARG A 142 -8.67 -4.98 -20.08
N LYS A 143 -8.30 -5.32 -18.85
CA LYS A 143 -9.02 -6.33 -18.04
C LYS A 143 -10.25 -5.74 -17.35
N ASP A 144 -10.12 -4.58 -16.73
CA ASP A 144 -11.17 -3.95 -15.92
C ASP A 144 -11.00 -2.43 -15.88
N ARG A 145 -11.77 -1.73 -16.72
CA ARG A 145 -11.79 -0.26 -16.79
C ARG A 145 -12.13 0.41 -15.45
N SER A 146 -12.92 -0.24 -14.59
CA SER A 146 -13.30 0.32 -13.28
C SER A 146 -12.12 0.28 -12.31
N VAL A 147 -11.36 -0.83 -12.30
CA VAL A 147 -10.13 -0.96 -11.51
C VAL A 147 -9.09 0.04 -11.99
N PHE A 148 -8.89 0.16 -13.30
CA PHE A 148 -7.99 1.15 -13.87
C PHE A 148 -8.36 2.57 -13.43
N ALA A 149 -9.64 2.97 -13.54
CA ALA A 149 -10.11 4.28 -13.10
C ALA A 149 -9.96 4.52 -11.58
N SER A 150 -10.12 3.46 -10.76
CA SER A 150 -9.87 3.53 -9.32
C SER A 150 -8.39 3.76 -9.02
N ASN A 151 -7.52 3.05 -9.73
CA ASN A 151 -6.08 3.20 -9.63
C ASN A 151 -5.68 4.62 -10.04
N VAL A 152 -6.09 5.12 -11.21
CA VAL A 152 -5.83 6.51 -11.63
C VAL A 152 -6.20 7.51 -10.53
N ARG A 153 -7.43 7.45 -9.99
CA ARG A 153 -7.87 8.34 -8.89
C ARG A 153 -6.96 8.25 -7.66
N ARG A 154 -6.55 7.05 -7.28
CA ARG A 154 -5.64 6.83 -6.15
C ARG A 154 -4.25 7.43 -6.38
N SER A 155 -3.67 7.29 -7.57
CA SER A 155 -2.38 7.92 -7.90
C SER A 155 -2.48 9.43 -7.91
N LEU A 156 -3.57 10.00 -8.45
CA LEU A 156 -3.77 11.45 -8.44
C LEU A 156 -3.90 12.01 -7.01
N ALA A 157 -4.41 11.21 -6.07
CA ALA A 157 -4.44 11.55 -4.64
C ALA A 157 -3.11 11.26 -3.90
N GLY A 158 -2.06 10.83 -4.59
CA GLY A 158 -0.76 10.52 -3.99
C GLY A 158 -0.65 9.12 -3.35
N GLY A 159 -1.62 8.23 -3.56
CA GLY A 159 -1.63 6.86 -3.06
C GLY A 159 -0.90 5.85 -3.96
N ALA A 160 -0.56 4.68 -3.42
CA ALA A 160 0.21 3.63 -4.11
C ALA A 160 -0.63 2.73 -5.05
N ILE A 161 -0.06 2.39 -6.22
CA ILE A 161 -0.57 1.53 -7.34
C ILE A 161 -1.18 0.19 -6.96
N ARG A 162 -0.38 -0.58 -6.23
CA ARG A 162 -0.63 -1.94 -5.80
C ARG A 162 0.40 -2.18 -4.72
N ALA A 163 0.06 -1.87 -3.47
CA ALA A 163 0.90 -2.33 -2.40
C ALA A 163 0.94 -3.87 -2.48
N THR A 164 2.12 -4.45 -2.48
CA THR A 164 2.30 -5.89 -2.25
C THR A 164 2.45 -6.14 -0.76
N ASN A 165 2.33 -7.41 -0.33
CA ASN A 165 2.67 -7.76 1.05
C ASN A 165 4.10 -7.31 1.39
N VAL A 166 5.05 -7.55 0.48
CA VAL A 166 6.45 -7.16 0.66
C VAL A 166 6.61 -5.65 0.84
N GLU A 167 5.92 -4.83 0.04
CA GLU A 167 5.97 -3.37 0.17
C GLU A 167 5.32 -2.89 1.47
N LEU A 168 4.16 -3.43 1.86
CA LEU A 168 3.52 -3.13 3.13
C LEU A 168 4.49 -3.38 4.30
N ILE A 169 5.05 -4.59 4.37
CA ILE A 169 5.94 -4.99 5.46
C ILE A 169 7.27 -4.21 5.42
N SER A 170 7.79 -3.90 4.23
CA SER A 170 8.98 -3.04 4.06
C SER A 170 8.73 -1.61 4.53
N ASN A 171 7.56 -1.05 4.21
CA ASN A 171 7.16 0.28 4.67
C ASN A 171 7.03 0.31 6.19
N MET A 172 6.44 -0.72 6.80
CA MET A 172 6.35 -0.83 8.26
C MET A 172 7.75 -0.89 8.91
N ARG A 173 8.69 -1.63 8.32
CA ARG A 173 10.08 -1.67 8.78
C ARG A 173 10.76 -0.30 8.67
N ASN A 174 10.59 0.39 7.55
CA ASN A 174 11.17 1.72 7.32
C ASN A 174 10.66 2.77 8.32
N HIS A 175 9.42 2.61 8.81
CA HIS A 175 8.83 3.47 9.85
C HIS A 175 9.01 2.93 11.27
N SER A 176 9.90 1.94 11.48
CA SER A 176 10.20 1.35 12.79
C SER A 176 8.99 0.71 13.51
N LEU A 177 7.95 0.33 12.77
CA LEU A 177 6.82 -0.48 13.28
C LEU A 177 7.19 -1.96 13.38
N ILE A 178 8.16 -2.39 12.56
CA ILE A 178 8.84 -3.69 12.67
C ILE A 178 10.32 -3.40 12.83
N THR A 179 10.93 -3.96 13.87
CA THR A 179 12.34 -3.75 14.22
C THR A 179 13.14 -5.05 14.15
N SER A 180 12.52 -6.19 14.49
CA SER A 180 13.15 -7.50 14.45
C SER A 180 13.14 -8.10 13.06
N SER A 181 14.31 -8.59 12.61
CA SER A 181 14.42 -9.35 11.36
C SER A 181 13.53 -10.60 11.35
N ARG A 182 13.31 -11.25 12.51
CA ARG A 182 12.45 -12.44 12.59
C ARG A 182 10.98 -12.10 12.33
N VAL A 183 10.49 -10.99 12.88
CA VAL A 183 9.12 -10.51 12.65
C VAL A 183 8.95 -10.06 11.20
N PHE A 184 9.92 -9.31 10.68
CA PHE A 184 9.95 -8.91 9.27
C PHE A 184 9.87 -10.12 8.33
N GLU A 185 10.72 -11.13 8.54
CA GLU A 185 10.73 -12.36 7.72
C GLU A 185 9.41 -13.13 7.83
N ALA A 186 8.85 -13.27 9.04
CA ALA A 186 7.60 -13.98 9.25
C ALA A 186 6.43 -13.28 8.55
N MET A 187 6.25 -11.98 8.78
CA MET A 187 5.16 -11.22 8.17
C MET A 187 5.31 -11.07 6.65
N THR A 188 6.54 -11.07 6.13
CA THR A 188 6.79 -11.08 4.68
C THR A 188 6.28 -12.37 4.02
N LYS A 189 6.36 -13.52 4.71
CA LYS A 189 5.92 -14.83 4.21
C LYS A 189 4.41 -15.02 4.24
N VAL A 190 3.72 -14.37 5.18
CA VAL A 190 2.26 -14.48 5.33
C VAL A 190 1.59 -13.42 4.47
N ASP A 191 1.07 -13.81 3.31
CA ASP A 191 0.42 -12.86 2.42
C ASP A 191 -0.97 -12.48 2.96
N ARG A 192 -1.10 -11.25 3.45
CA ARG A 192 -2.34 -10.71 4.01
C ARG A 192 -3.53 -10.79 3.05
N ALA A 193 -3.30 -10.83 1.73
CA ALA A 193 -4.36 -11.00 0.72
C ALA A 193 -5.09 -12.35 0.81
N ASN A 194 -4.53 -13.34 1.49
CA ASN A 194 -5.17 -14.64 1.75
C ASN A 194 -6.16 -14.60 2.94
N TYR A 195 -6.12 -13.55 3.76
CA TYR A 195 -6.84 -13.44 5.03
C TYR A 195 -7.92 -12.35 5.04
N VAL A 196 -8.09 -11.63 3.93
CA VAL A 196 -9.14 -10.62 3.75
C VAL A 196 -10.15 -11.06 2.69
N PRO A 197 -11.43 -10.63 2.79
CA PRO A 197 -12.42 -10.88 1.75
C PRO A 197 -12.11 -10.15 0.43
N SER A 198 -11.53 -8.95 0.51
CA SER A 198 -11.21 -8.11 -0.64
C SER A 198 -9.71 -7.90 -0.77
N LYS A 199 -9.13 -8.38 -1.87
CA LYS A 199 -7.70 -8.14 -2.17
C LYS A 199 -7.36 -6.67 -2.41
N ARG A 200 -8.36 -5.81 -2.69
CA ARG A 200 -8.15 -4.38 -3.00
C ARG A 200 -7.61 -3.59 -1.81
N SER A 201 -8.02 -3.98 -0.60
CA SER A 201 -7.62 -3.34 0.66
C SER A 201 -6.70 -4.22 1.52
N ALA A 202 -6.21 -5.34 0.96
CA ALA A 202 -5.38 -6.30 1.69
C ALA A 202 -4.14 -5.68 2.32
N TYR A 203 -3.57 -4.66 1.68
CA TYR A 203 -2.28 -4.09 2.03
C TYR A 203 -2.39 -2.65 2.53
N GLU A 204 -3.60 -2.23 2.89
CA GLU A 204 -3.82 -0.99 3.62
C GLU A 204 -3.48 -1.24 5.10
N ASP A 205 -2.77 -0.29 5.73
CA ASP A 205 -2.49 -0.37 7.16
C ASP A 205 -3.72 0.04 8.00
N SER A 206 -4.80 -0.72 7.85
CA SER A 206 -6.09 -0.48 8.48
C SER A 206 -6.86 -1.78 8.73
N PRO A 207 -7.79 -1.82 9.70
CA PRO A 207 -8.65 -2.97 9.91
C PRO A 207 -9.57 -3.22 8.72
N GLN A 208 -9.85 -4.48 8.41
CA GLN A 208 -10.77 -4.87 7.33
C GLN A 208 -11.84 -5.82 7.88
N SER A 209 -13.09 -5.65 7.46
CA SER A 209 -14.16 -6.57 7.89
C SER A 209 -13.95 -7.96 7.29
N ILE A 210 -14.17 -8.99 8.12
CA ILE A 210 -14.10 -10.40 7.71
C ILE A 210 -15.46 -11.11 7.80
N GLY A 211 -16.53 -10.36 8.11
CA GLY A 211 -17.86 -10.90 8.41
C GLY A 211 -18.08 -11.12 9.91
N PHE A 212 -19.29 -11.55 10.29
CA PHE A 212 -19.63 -12.00 11.65
C PHE A 212 -19.36 -10.97 12.78
N GLY A 213 -19.50 -9.68 12.48
CA GLY A 213 -19.19 -8.61 13.44
C GLY A 213 -17.69 -8.47 13.77
N ALA A 214 -16.82 -9.12 13.00
CA ALA A 214 -15.38 -9.16 13.24
C ALA A 214 -14.58 -8.44 12.14
N THR A 215 -13.36 -8.05 12.50
CA THR A 215 -12.37 -7.44 11.61
C THR A 215 -11.01 -8.12 11.80
N ILE A 216 -10.26 -8.30 10.71
CA ILE A 216 -8.82 -8.51 10.80
C ILE A 216 -8.17 -7.17 11.20
N SER A 217 -7.37 -7.16 12.27
CA SER A 217 -6.69 -5.97 12.78
C SER A 217 -5.74 -5.35 11.77
N ALA A 218 -5.42 -4.06 11.92
CA ALA A 218 -4.45 -3.40 11.05
C ALA A 218 -3.06 -4.11 11.09
N PRO A 219 -2.32 -4.18 9.99
CA PRO A 219 -0.96 -4.73 9.93
C PRO A 219 -0.04 -4.30 11.08
N HIS A 220 0.00 -3.01 11.44
CA HIS A 220 0.85 -2.53 12.54
C HIS A 220 0.49 -3.13 13.91
N ILE A 221 -0.76 -3.53 14.13
CA ILE A 221 -1.19 -4.18 15.36
C ILE A 221 -0.64 -5.61 15.44
N HIS A 222 -0.66 -6.35 14.32
CA HIS A 222 -0.05 -7.68 14.26
C HIS A 222 1.47 -7.61 14.46
N ALA A 223 2.13 -6.61 13.88
CA ALA A 223 3.55 -6.35 14.12
C ALA A 223 3.84 -6.04 15.59
N LEU A 224 3.05 -5.16 16.22
CA LEU A 224 3.20 -4.81 17.62
C LEU A 224 3.07 -6.04 18.54
N ALA A 225 2.06 -6.89 18.31
CA ALA A 225 1.87 -8.13 19.05
C ALA A 225 3.05 -9.11 18.85
N ALA A 226 3.47 -9.31 17.59
CA ALA A 226 4.58 -10.20 17.25
C ALA A 226 5.90 -9.74 17.87
N GLU A 227 6.22 -8.45 17.81
CA GLU A 227 7.42 -7.87 18.44
C GLU A 227 7.38 -7.99 19.96
N ASN A 228 6.22 -7.73 20.57
CA ASN A 228 6.06 -7.81 22.02
C ASN A 228 6.27 -9.23 22.56
N LEU A 229 5.71 -10.21 21.85
CA LEU A 229 5.75 -11.62 22.23
C LEU A 229 7.02 -12.33 21.75
N LEU A 230 7.78 -11.74 20.82
CA LEU A 230 8.96 -12.35 20.19
C LEU A 230 9.93 -13.06 21.17
N PRO A 231 10.22 -12.52 22.38
CA PRO A 231 11.08 -13.22 23.34
C PRO A 231 10.61 -14.64 23.69
N PHE A 232 9.30 -14.90 23.64
CA PHE A 232 8.67 -16.19 23.95
C PHE A 232 8.20 -16.97 22.71
N LEU A 233 8.27 -16.36 21.51
CA LEU A 233 7.99 -17.01 20.24
C LEU A 233 9.24 -17.69 19.67
N GLN A 234 9.92 -18.54 20.46
CA GLN A 234 11.15 -19.22 20.06
C GLN A 234 10.90 -20.52 19.27
N PRO A 235 11.89 -21.02 18.50
CA PRO A 235 11.96 -22.40 18.00
C PRO A 235 11.37 -23.44 18.97
N GLY A 236 10.23 -24.06 18.63
CA GLY A 236 9.58 -25.08 19.47
C GLY A 236 8.57 -24.58 20.51
N ALA A 237 8.32 -23.28 20.60
CA ALA A 237 7.35 -22.72 21.54
C ALA A 237 5.91 -23.13 21.23
N LYS A 238 5.07 -23.17 22.27
CA LYS A 238 3.63 -23.34 22.19
C LYS A 238 2.93 -22.01 22.46
N VAL A 239 2.05 -21.60 21.55
CA VAL A 239 1.43 -20.27 21.56
C VAL A 239 -0.08 -20.39 21.43
N LEU A 240 -0.82 -19.60 22.20
CA LEU A 240 -2.27 -19.47 22.10
C LEU A 240 -2.64 -18.13 21.44
N ASP A 241 -3.59 -18.15 20.51
CA ASP A 241 -4.21 -16.98 19.89
C ASP A 241 -5.72 -17.01 20.15
N VAL A 242 -6.18 -16.14 21.06
CA VAL A 242 -7.58 -16.00 21.46
C VAL A 242 -8.28 -14.99 20.57
N GLY A 243 -9.39 -15.39 19.94
CA GLY A 243 -10.06 -14.60 18.90
C GLY A 243 -9.31 -14.68 17.57
N SER A 244 -9.06 -15.91 17.10
CA SER A 244 -8.20 -16.16 15.93
C SER A 244 -8.75 -15.55 14.63
N GLY A 245 -10.06 -15.29 14.53
CA GLY A 245 -10.69 -14.50 13.48
C GLY A 245 -10.34 -14.98 12.08
N SER A 246 -9.53 -14.21 11.35
CA SER A 246 -9.11 -14.53 9.98
C SER A 246 -8.07 -15.65 9.87
N GLY A 247 -7.36 -15.98 10.96
CA GLY A 247 -6.21 -16.88 10.99
C GLY A 247 -4.85 -16.23 10.69
N TYR A 248 -4.79 -14.92 10.41
CA TYR A 248 -3.55 -14.24 10.02
C TYR A 248 -2.46 -14.28 11.10
N THR A 249 -2.83 -14.05 12.37
CA THR A 249 -1.88 -14.12 13.50
C THR A 249 -1.37 -15.54 13.72
N LEU A 250 -2.21 -16.56 13.52
CA LEU A 250 -1.80 -17.97 13.61
C LEU A 250 -0.64 -18.29 12.65
N ALA A 251 -0.75 -17.82 11.40
CA ALA A 251 0.28 -18.00 10.38
C ALA A 251 1.58 -17.25 10.73
N ILE A 252 1.47 -16.01 11.22
CA ILE A 252 2.63 -15.22 11.66
C ILE A 252 3.36 -15.95 12.78
N PHE A 253 2.64 -16.39 13.81
CA PHE A 253 3.22 -17.11 14.94
C PHE A 253 3.82 -18.44 14.50
N HIS A 254 3.20 -19.17 13.58
CA HIS A 254 3.76 -20.40 13.04
C HIS A 254 5.15 -20.17 12.42
N HIS A 255 5.30 -19.13 11.61
CA HIS A 255 6.59 -18.77 11.03
C HIS A 255 7.61 -18.22 12.03
N LEU A 256 7.18 -17.73 13.19
CA LEU A 256 8.06 -17.29 14.27
C LEU A 256 8.56 -18.45 15.14
N VAL A 257 7.65 -19.34 15.55
CA VAL A 257 7.98 -20.46 16.43
C VAL A 257 8.71 -21.58 15.72
N LYS A 258 8.50 -21.84 14.42
CA LYS A 258 9.24 -22.84 13.60
C LYS A 258 9.44 -24.23 14.28
N GLY A 259 10.19 -25.12 13.62
CA GLY A 259 10.58 -26.42 14.18
C GLY A 259 9.37 -27.26 14.62
N ASN A 260 9.41 -27.80 15.83
CA ASN A 260 8.30 -28.54 16.44
C ASN A 260 7.34 -27.65 17.25
N GLY A 261 7.36 -26.33 17.02
CA GLY A 261 6.46 -25.39 17.68
C GLY A 261 5.00 -25.63 17.30
N LYS A 262 4.10 -25.19 18.17
CA LYS A 262 2.65 -25.41 18.00
C LYS A 262 1.88 -24.12 18.27
N VAL A 263 0.98 -23.77 17.36
CA VAL A 263 0.11 -22.60 17.47
C VAL A 263 -1.32 -23.08 17.60
N VAL A 264 -1.98 -22.64 18.66
CA VAL A 264 -3.37 -22.98 18.98
C VAL A 264 -4.20 -21.72 18.87
N GLY A 265 -5.23 -21.75 18.03
CA GLY A 265 -6.23 -20.71 17.88
C GLY A 265 -7.55 -21.12 18.51
N ILE A 266 -8.28 -20.14 19.04
CA ILE A 266 -9.65 -20.32 19.51
C ILE A 266 -10.50 -19.13 19.07
N ASP A 267 -11.68 -19.39 18.53
CA ASP A 267 -12.68 -18.38 18.20
C ASP A 267 -14.07 -18.91 18.53
N HIS A 268 -14.98 -18.09 19.05
CA HIS A 268 -16.32 -18.53 19.44
C HIS A 268 -17.32 -18.60 18.28
N ILE A 269 -16.94 -18.18 17.06
CA ILE A 269 -17.78 -18.28 15.86
C ILE A 269 -17.22 -19.37 14.93
N GLN A 270 -17.93 -20.49 14.81
CA GLN A 270 -17.50 -21.62 13.95
C GLN A 270 -17.21 -21.21 12.50
N ALA A 271 -18.00 -20.29 11.93
CA ALA A 271 -17.77 -19.81 10.57
C ALA A 271 -16.44 -19.04 10.40
N LEU A 272 -15.98 -18.33 11.43
CA LEU A 272 -14.66 -17.70 11.44
C LEU A 272 -13.56 -18.76 11.56
N VAL A 273 -13.76 -19.80 12.39
CA VAL A 273 -12.82 -20.93 12.50
C VAL A 273 -12.62 -21.61 11.14
N ASP A 274 -13.71 -21.90 10.44
CA ASP A 274 -13.68 -22.55 9.12
C ASP A 274 -13.01 -21.64 8.06
N GLN A 275 -13.31 -20.34 8.10
CA GLN A 275 -12.69 -19.34 7.24
C GLN A 275 -11.18 -19.23 7.49
N ALA A 276 -10.75 -19.21 8.75
CA ALA A 276 -9.34 -19.16 9.13
C ALA A 276 -8.57 -20.39 8.61
N ASN A 277 -9.12 -21.59 8.81
CA ASN A 277 -8.52 -22.83 8.29
C ASN A 277 -8.42 -22.83 6.76
N THR A 278 -9.43 -22.28 6.08
CA THR A 278 -9.42 -22.11 4.63
C THR A 278 -8.34 -21.11 4.18
N ASN A 279 -8.19 -19.99 4.89
CA ASN A 279 -7.21 -18.95 4.57
C ASN A 279 -5.76 -19.45 4.78
N LEU A 280 -5.51 -20.13 5.91
CA LEU A 280 -4.23 -20.81 6.17
C LEU A 280 -3.88 -21.78 5.04
N GLY A 281 -4.86 -22.52 4.54
CA GLY A 281 -4.70 -23.40 3.39
C GLY A 281 -4.27 -22.68 2.11
N LYS A 282 -4.92 -21.54 1.78
CA LYS A 282 -4.53 -20.69 0.64
C LYS A 282 -3.10 -20.16 0.75
N ASP A 283 -2.62 -19.96 1.98
CA ASP A 283 -1.26 -19.52 2.29
C ASP A 283 -0.24 -20.66 2.34
N GLY A 284 -0.64 -21.88 1.95
CA GLY A 284 0.24 -23.04 1.86
C GLY A 284 0.36 -23.85 3.15
N LEU A 285 -0.39 -23.54 4.20
CA LEU A 285 -0.26 -24.15 5.53
C LEU A 285 -1.17 -25.38 5.75
N HIS A 286 -1.57 -26.06 4.66
CA HIS A 286 -2.39 -27.28 4.74
C HIS A 286 -1.68 -28.42 5.47
N GLY A 287 -0.35 -28.53 5.35
CA GLY A 287 0.44 -29.58 6.00
C GLY A 287 0.46 -29.42 7.52
N GLU A 288 0.59 -28.16 7.96
CA GLU A 288 0.68 -27.72 9.35
C GLU A 288 -0.66 -27.84 10.08
N LEU A 289 -1.77 -27.63 9.37
CA LEU A 289 -3.10 -27.96 9.87
C LEU A 289 -3.27 -29.48 10.05
N LYS A 290 -2.83 -30.26 9.07
CA LYS A 290 -3.00 -31.73 9.09
C LYS A 290 -2.14 -32.42 10.14
N ASN A 291 -0.92 -31.92 10.38
CA ASN A 291 0.01 -32.49 11.34
C ASN A 291 -0.19 -31.96 12.78
N GLY A 292 -1.10 -31.01 12.99
CA GLY A 292 -1.44 -30.44 14.29
C GLY A 292 -0.45 -29.41 14.83
N GLN A 293 0.46 -28.89 13.99
CA GLN A 293 1.31 -27.74 14.36
C GLN A 293 0.51 -26.44 14.40
N ILE A 294 -0.56 -26.33 13.61
CA ILE A 294 -1.57 -25.30 13.74
C ILE A 294 -2.90 -25.98 14.05
N VAL A 295 -3.51 -25.61 15.16
CA VAL A 295 -4.85 -26.07 15.56
C VAL A 295 -5.72 -24.84 15.73
N ASN A 296 -6.93 -24.84 15.19
CA ASN A 296 -7.90 -23.76 15.43
C ASN A 296 -9.25 -24.38 15.79
N ALA A 297 -9.79 -24.03 16.95
CA ALA A 297 -10.99 -24.65 17.51
C ALA A 297 -12.09 -23.62 17.80
N CYS A 298 -13.35 -24.08 17.74
CA CYS A 298 -14.48 -23.27 18.15
C CYS A 298 -14.69 -23.37 19.67
N GLY A 299 -14.72 -22.24 20.37
CA GLY A 299 -14.94 -22.22 21.81
C GLY A 299 -14.80 -20.83 22.44
N ASP A 300 -15.13 -20.74 23.73
CA ASP A 300 -14.97 -19.50 24.50
C ASP A 300 -13.50 -19.28 24.88
N GLY A 301 -12.86 -18.36 24.17
CA GLY A 301 -11.47 -18.01 24.39
C GLY A 301 -11.15 -17.39 25.76
N ARG A 302 -12.16 -16.91 26.52
CA ARG A 302 -11.97 -16.41 27.89
C ARG A 302 -11.51 -17.51 28.85
N SER A 303 -11.85 -18.77 28.55
CA SER A 303 -11.44 -19.96 29.29
C SER A 303 -10.11 -20.56 28.80
N GLY A 304 -9.50 -20.00 27.75
CA GLY A 304 -8.31 -20.57 27.12
C GLY A 304 -8.56 -21.95 26.51
N VAL A 305 -7.50 -22.77 26.45
CA VAL A 305 -7.54 -24.15 25.93
C VAL A 305 -6.75 -25.05 26.87
N GLU A 306 -7.39 -25.47 27.97
CA GLU A 306 -6.75 -26.23 29.05
C GLU A 306 -6.05 -27.51 28.55
N ALA A 307 -6.66 -28.21 27.58
CA ALA A 307 -6.10 -29.43 27.00
C ALA A 307 -4.76 -29.21 26.26
N GLU A 308 -4.46 -27.96 25.87
CA GLU A 308 -3.22 -27.58 25.19
C GLU A 308 -2.26 -26.79 26.08
N ALA A 309 -2.69 -26.38 27.27
CA ALA A 309 -1.85 -25.67 28.23
C ALA A 309 -0.66 -26.54 28.68
N PRO A 310 0.44 -25.92 29.16
CA PRO A 310 0.66 -24.48 29.28
C PRO A 310 1.31 -23.85 28.03
N PHE A 311 1.18 -22.54 27.87
CA PHE A 311 1.67 -21.76 26.72
C PHE A 311 2.86 -20.87 27.07
N ASP A 312 3.86 -20.80 26.18
CA ASP A 312 5.00 -19.88 26.31
C ASP A 312 4.56 -18.43 26.06
N ALA A 313 3.63 -18.24 25.12
CA ALA A 313 3.03 -16.96 24.80
C ALA A 313 1.52 -17.07 24.58
N ILE A 314 0.78 -16.03 24.96
CA ILE A 314 -0.66 -15.90 24.69
C ILE A 314 -0.92 -14.55 24.03
N HIS A 315 -1.63 -14.55 22.92
CA HIS A 315 -2.17 -13.36 22.27
C HIS A 315 -3.68 -13.35 22.42
N VAL A 316 -4.26 -12.18 22.68
CA VAL A 316 -5.69 -11.97 22.70
C VAL A 316 -6.05 -10.89 21.68
N GLY A 317 -6.79 -11.29 20.64
CA GLY A 317 -7.21 -10.47 19.50
C GLY A 317 -8.49 -9.67 19.72
N ALA A 318 -8.98 -9.57 20.96
CA ALA A 318 -10.20 -8.86 21.31
C ALA A 318 -10.07 -8.20 22.70
N ALA A 319 -10.76 -7.08 22.92
CA ALA A 319 -10.68 -6.33 24.17
C ALA A 319 -11.43 -7.02 25.30
N ALA A 320 -10.72 -7.44 26.34
CA ALA A 320 -11.31 -8.07 27.50
C ALA A 320 -11.85 -7.02 28.51
N PRO A 321 -12.99 -7.28 29.18
CA PRO A 321 -13.52 -6.39 30.23
C PRO A 321 -12.65 -6.39 31.51
N GLY A 322 -11.66 -7.27 31.57
CA GLY A 322 -10.70 -7.42 32.65
C GLY A 322 -9.68 -8.49 32.29
N PHE A 323 -8.74 -8.77 33.18
CA PHE A 323 -7.73 -9.81 32.95
C PHE A 323 -8.34 -11.21 33.19
N PRO A 324 -8.42 -12.11 32.19
CA PRO A 324 -8.97 -13.44 32.40
C PRO A 324 -7.97 -14.32 33.15
N GLU A 325 -8.30 -14.69 34.40
CA GLU A 325 -7.40 -15.52 35.24
C GLU A 325 -7.11 -16.88 34.61
N ALA A 326 -8.07 -17.48 33.89
CA ALA A 326 -7.85 -18.74 33.18
C ALA A 326 -6.68 -18.66 32.15
N LEU A 327 -6.49 -17.51 31.50
CA LEU A 327 -5.37 -17.31 30.59
C LEU A 327 -4.05 -17.09 31.34
N VAL A 328 -4.10 -16.42 32.51
CA VAL A 328 -2.93 -16.25 33.38
C VAL A 328 -2.48 -17.60 33.94
N ASP A 329 -3.41 -18.48 34.31
CA ASP A 329 -3.14 -19.82 34.83
C ASP A 329 -2.50 -20.71 33.77
N GLN A 330 -2.97 -20.64 32.52
CA GLN A 330 -2.44 -21.40 31.39
C GLN A 330 -1.12 -20.84 30.82
N LEU A 331 -0.69 -19.65 31.25
CA LEU A 331 0.60 -19.09 30.88
C LEU A 331 1.73 -19.78 31.66
N LYS A 332 2.79 -20.20 30.96
CA LYS A 332 4.00 -20.78 31.57
C LYS A 332 4.71 -19.77 32.47
N ALA A 333 5.49 -20.29 33.41
CA ALA A 333 6.48 -19.58 34.20
C ALA A 333 7.88 -20.02 33.74
N PRO A 334 8.63 -19.21 32.95
CA PRO A 334 8.30 -17.87 32.50
C PRO A 334 7.42 -17.87 31.22
N GLY A 335 6.63 -16.81 31.03
CA GLY A 335 5.75 -16.65 29.88
C GLY A 335 5.21 -15.23 29.74
N ARG A 336 4.69 -14.89 28.55
CA ARG A 336 4.10 -13.56 28.28
C ARG A 336 2.76 -13.62 27.58
N MET A 337 1.84 -12.78 28.02
CA MET A 337 0.56 -12.51 27.35
C MET A 337 0.50 -11.07 26.83
N PHE A 338 -0.06 -10.92 25.63
CA PHE A 338 -0.43 -9.64 25.01
C PHE A 338 -1.96 -9.56 24.94
N ILE A 339 -2.56 -8.59 25.62
CA ILE A 339 -4.02 -8.50 25.75
C ILE A 339 -4.51 -7.05 25.75
N PRO A 340 -5.46 -6.68 24.88
CA PRO A 340 -6.22 -5.44 25.03
C PRO A 340 -7.23 -5.58 26.17
N VAL A 341 -7.27 -4.60 27.07
CA VAL A 341 -8.19 -4.57 28.23
C VAL A 341 -8.92 -3.23 28.27
N GLU A 342 -10.22 -3.28 28.50
CA GLU A 342 -11.06 -2.09 28.76
C GLU A 342 -10.76 -1.52 30.15
N GLU A 343 -10.54 -0.20 30.22
CA GLU A 343 -10.34 0.49 31.49
C GLU A 343 -11.64 0.54 32.29
N GLN A 344 -11.56 0.25 33.58
CA GLN A 344 -12.71 0.21 34.49
C GLN A 344 -13.13 1.60 35.02
N ASP A 345 -12.66 2.67 34.39
CA ASP A 345 -12.95 4.07 34.77
C ASP A 345 -14.23 4.61 34.12
N GLY A 346 -14.95 3.77 33.36
CA GLY A 346 -16.18 4.15 32.65
C GLY A 346 -15.93 4.97 31.38
N SER A 347 -14.67 5.22 31.00
CA SER A 347 -14.33 5.96 29.78
C SER A 347 -14.57 5.17 28.49
N GLY A 348 -14.64 3.83 28.59
CA GLY A 348 -14.63 2.94 27.43
C GLY A 348 -13.27 2.85 26.73
N ASN A 349 -12.22 3.47 27.27
CA ASN A 349 -10.88 3.39 26.72
C ASN A 349 -10.34 1.97 26.84
N GLN A 350 -9.61 1.52 25.82
CA GLN A 350 -8.93 0.24 25.81
C GLN A 350 -7.42 0.47 25.74
N ASN A 351 -6.64 -0.33 26.48
CA ASN A 351 -5.19 -0.32 26.39
C ASN A 351 -4.66 -1.73 26.15
N ILE A 352 -3.59 -1.85 25.38
CA ILE A 352 -2.80 -3.06 25.33
C ILE A 352 -2.00 -3.18 26.63
N TYR A 353 -2.07 -4.36 27.23
CA TYR A 353 -1.23 -4.78 28.34
C TYR A 353 -0.32 -5.93 27.93
N GLN A 354 0.93 -5.83 28.36
CA GLN A 354 1.87 -6.94 28.47
C GLN A 354 1.71 -7.54 29.87
N VAL A 355 1.47 -8.84 29.96
CA VAL A 355 1.39 -9.59 31.22
C VAL A 355 2.51 -10.61 31.22
N ASP A 356 3.51 -10.42 32.08
CA ASP A 356 4.62 -11.36 32.26
C ASP A 356 4.35 -12.23 33.48
N LYS A 357 4.58 -13.54 33.36
CA LYS A 357 4.66 -14.47 34.48
C LYS A 357 6.13 -14.84 34.67
N GLY A 358 6.68 -14.49 35.83
CA GLY A 358 8.06 -14.80 36.20
C GLY A 358 8.27 -16.29 36.47
N GLU A 359 9.54 -16.72 36.58
CA GLU A 359 9.89 -18.10 36.97
C GLU A 359 9.37 -18.48 38.35
N ASP A 360 9.22 -17.49 39.24
CA ASP A 360 8.64 -17.61 40.59
C ASP A 360 7.10 -17.64 40.59
N GLY A 361 6.48 -17.50 39.41
CA GLY A 361 5.03 -17.40 39.25
C GLY A 361 4.47 -15.99 39.49
N GLU A 362 5.30 -14.99 39.79
CA GLU A 362 4.85 -13.60 39.97
C GLU A 362 4.31 -13.04 38.66
N VAL A 363 3.11 -12.44 38.70
CA VAL A 363 2.46 -11.85 37.52
C VAL A 363 2.61 -10.33 37.53
N LYS A 364 3.27 -9.78 36.50
CA LYS A 364 3.47 -8.35 36.29
C LYS A 364 2.71 -7.86 35.07
N ARG A 365 2.01 -6.74 35.21
CA ARG A 365 1.18 -6.14 34.15
C ARG A 365 1.75 -4.78 33.79
N LYS A 366 2.05 -4.56 32.51
CA LYS A 366 2.58 -3.30 31.98
C LYS A 366 1.68 -2.78 30.86
N LYS A 367 1.16 -1.57 31.03
CA LYS A 367 0.43 -0.84 29.98
C LYS A 367 1.40 -0.45 28.86
N ILE A 368 1.02 -0.70 27.61
CA ILE A 368 1.83 -0.40 26.42
C ILE A 368 1.34 0.89 25.75
N CYS A 369 0.10 0.86 25.24
CA CYS A 369 -0.51 2.00 24.54
C CYS A 369 -2.04 1.85 24.51
N GLY A 370 -2.72 2.96 24.19
CA GLY A 370 -4.16 2.96 23.92
C GLY A 370 -4.49 2.37 22.55
N VAL A 371 -5.62 1.67 22.45
CA VAL A 371 -6.07 0.98 21.23
C VAL A 371 -7.59 0.97 21.10
N VAL A 372 -8.07 0.47 19.96
CA VAL A 372 -9.47 0.13 19.74
C VAL A 372 -9.52 -1.26 19.12
N TYR A 373 -10.15 -2.20 19.82
CA TYR A 373 -10.35 -3.59 19.43
C TYR A 373 -11.83 -3.96 19.50
N VAL A 374 -12.21 -5.01 18.76
CA VAL A 374 -13.53 -5.62 18.93
C VAL A 374 -13.65 -6.24 20.34
N PRO A 375 -14.82 -6.20 21.00
CA PRO A 375 -14.95 -6.72 22.36
C PRO A 375 -14.80 -8.25 22.44
N LEU A 376 -14.11 -8.74 23.47
CA LEU A 376 -14.09 -10.15 23.87
C LEU A 376 -15.38 -10.42 24.66
N THR A 377 -16.40 -10.93 23.96
CA THR A 377 -17.77 -10.98 24.46
C THR A 377 -18.43 -12.34 24.21
N ASP A 378 -19.71 -12.47 24.56
CA ASP A 378 -20.50 -13.66 24.27
C ASP A 378 -20.82 -13.75 22.78
N ALA A 379 -20.78 -14.95 22.20
CA ALA A 379 -21.05 -15.17 20.76
C ALA A 379 -22.37 -14.51 20.30
N ASP A 380 -23.45 -14.67 21.06
CA ASP A 380 -24.77 -14.10 20.76
C ASP A 380 -24.82 -12.57 20.81
N LYS A 381 -23.87 -11.92 21.51
CA LYS A 381 -23.73 -10.47 21.51
C LYS A 381 -22.96 -9.97 20.29
N GLN A 382 -21.99 -10.74 19.80
CA GLN A 382 -21.23 -10.39 18.62
C GLN A 382 -22.03 -10.64 17.34
N TRP A 383 -22.64 -11.81 17.20
CA TRP A 383 -23.31 -12.21 15.98
C TRP A 383 -24.52 -13.10 16.29
N ARG A 384 -25.72 -12.55 16.09
CA ARG A 384 -26.97 -13.33 16.15
C ARG A 384 -27.17 -13.99 14.79
N SER A 385 -27.21 -15.31 14.78
CA SER A 385 -27.46 -16.15 13.60
C SER A 385 -28.88 -15.99 13.05
#